data_AF-A0A4R6KFE4-F1
#
_entry.id   AF-A0A4R6KFE4-F1
#
_cell.length_a   1.000
_cell.length_b   1.000
_cell.length_c   1.000
_cell.angle_alpha   90.00
_cell.angle_beta   90.00
_cell.angle_gamma   90.00
#
_symmetry.space_group_name_H-M   'P 1'
#
loop_
_entity.id
_entity.type
_entity.pdbx_description
1 polymer ?
#
loop_
_entity_poly.entity_id
_entity_poly.type
_entity_poly.pdbx_seq_one_letter_code
_entity_poly.pdbx_strand_id
1 'polypeptide(L)'
;MEEAFADTWTYRNDVVVLEDLGLREVAPEVLAADGIQIYDGYNAGNDRMLQGLAEITRLQPDQVRAEIEGTERTQRFNKIGDLVIDHRLDGLVPDAHRGQVQDKLTAGLKMELADLRTPELSGVFSKEERAVIGTDTAEAAIGRVEQAVTEVENHYRGWQEQNGTSAEPPRMRMSRGDLIRMHRENKARQESAVPAATAAVVQDPEIAQLRKFLDVPGSRQSAGLSAAEQAGVPDNVRRLHDRPGRGPAVE
;
A
#
# COMPACT_ATOMS: atom_id res chain seq x y z
N MET A 1 -0.07 -3.80 2.99
CA MET A 1 1.34 -4.23 3.15
C MET A 1 2.29 -3.07 2.93
N GLU A 2 2.17 -2.30 1.85
CA GLU A 2 3.09 -1.17 1.65
C GLU A 2 3.02 -0.10 2.75
N GLU A 3 1.82 0.19 3.27
CA GLU A 3 1.61 1.03 4.44
C GLU A 3 2.28 0.42 5.68
N ALA A 4 2.09 -0.88 5.89
CA ALA A 4 2.81 -1.59 6.94
C ALA A 4 4.33 -1.61 6.78
N PHE A 5 4.90 -1.65 5.57
CA PHE A 5 6.35 -1.49 5.44
C PHE A 5 6.81 -0.08 5.85
N ALA A 6 6.02 0.96 5.54
CA ALA A 6 6.32 2.32 5.96
C ALA A 6 6.15 2.49 7.47
N ASP A 7 5.13 1.86 8.07
CA ASP A 7 4.87 1.90 9.50
C ASP A 7 5.82 1.00 10.31
N THR A 8 6.20 -0.19 9.82
CA THR A 8 7.27 -1.00 10.41
C THR A 8 8.61 -0.24 10.36
N TRP A 9 8.89 0.46 9.25
CA TRP A 9 10.07 1.31 9.15
C TRP A 9 10.01 2.48 10.14
N THR A 10 8.87 3.19 10.21
CA THR A 10 8.69 4.32 11.15
C THR A 10 8.77 3.84 12.59
N TYR A 11 8.12 2.74 12.95
CA TYR A 11 8.16 2.15 14.29
C TYR A 11 9.57 1.71 14.71
N ARG A 12 10.29 1.01 13.82
CA ARG A 12 11.65 0.52 14.14
C ARG A 12 12.68 1.65 14.15
N ASN A 13 12.55 2.63 13.27
CA ASN A 13 13.42 3.81 13.29
C ASN A 13 13.06 4.78 14.41
N ASP A 14 11.80 4.88 14.83
CA ASP A 14 11.42 5.64 16.03
C ASP A 14 12.12 5.06 17.25
N VAL A 15 12.15 3.74 17.42
CA VAL A 15 12.88 3.11 18.54
C VAL A 15 14.39 3.41 18.46
N VAL A 16 15.01 3.30 17.28
CA VAL A 16 16.45 3.59 17.11
C VAL A 16 16.77 5.08 17.30
N VAL A 17 15.94 5.99 16.77
CA VAL A 17 16.10 7.45 16.90
C VAL A 17 15.84 7.90 18.34
N LEU A 18 14.86 7.30 19.03
CA LEU A 18 14.60 7.56 20.45
C LEU A 18 15.75 7.07 21.33
N GLU A 19 16.39 5.94 20.98
CA GLU A 19 17.61 5.47 21.64
C GLU A 19 18.80 6.40 21.38
N ASP A 20 19.00 6.86 20.15
CA ASP A 20 20.10 7.75 19.75
C ASP A 20 19.97 9.17 20.32
N LEU A 21 18.73 9.61 20.58
CA LEU A 21 18.41 10.87 21.28
C LEU A 21 18.60 10.79 22.81
N GLY A 22 19.02 9.65 23.36
CA GLY A 22 19.24 9.48 24.79
C GLY A 22 17.95 9.49 25.64
N LEU A 23 16.77 9.37 25.01
CA LEU A 23 15.47 9.42 25.71
C LEU A 23 15.25 8.24 26.66
N ARG A 24 16.11 7.21 26.59
CA ARG A 24 16.14 6.08 27.53
C ARG A 24 16.43 6.49 28.97
N GLU A 25 17.28 7.51 29.17
CA GLU A 25 17.57 8.04 30.50
C GLU A 25 16.55 9.07 30.97
N VAL A 26 15.93 9.80 30.03
CA VAL A 26 15.13 11.00 30.35
C VAL A 26 13.63 10.68 30.48
N ALA A 27 13.13 9.69 29.74
CA ALA A 27 11.72 9.31 29.72
C ALA A 27 11.52 7.81 29.43
N PRO A 28 11.92 6.91 30.36
CA PRO A 28 11.82 5.46 30.15
C PRO A 28 10.37 4.99 29.94
N GLU A 29 9.38 5.72 30.45
CA GLU A 29 7.95 5.41 30.27
C GLU A 29 7.47 5.62 28.82
N VAL A 30 8.12 6.49 28.03
CA VAL A 30 7.79 6.71 26.61
C VAL A 30 8.28 5.55 25.75
N LEU A 31 9.38 4.91 26.16
CA LEU A 31 9.88 3.68 25.54
C LEU A 31 9.16 2.42 26.06
N ALA A 32 8.59 2.47 27.27
CA ALA A 32 7.82 1.38 27.87
C ALA A 32 6.34 1.38 27.48
N ALA A 33 5.85 2.48 26.89
CA ALA A 33 4.60 2.45 26.15
C ALA A 33 4.83 1.53 24.96
N ASP A 34 4.28 0.31 25.01
CA ASP A 34 4.17 -0.58 23.85
C ASP A 34 3.65 0.28 22.70
N GLY A 35 4.55 0.63 21.77
CA GLY A 35 4.19 1.52 20.69
C GLY A 35 3.00 0.87 20.00
N ILE A 36 1.95 1.64 19.77
CA ILE A 36 0.69 1.09 19.27
C ILE A 36 1.01 0.46 17.91
N GLN A 37 1.14 -0.87 17.87
CA GLN A 37 1.17 -1.60 16.62
C GLN A 37 -0.25 -1.53 16.07
N ILE A 38 -0.42 -0.68 15.07
CA ILE A 38 -1.71 -0.40 14.43
C ILE A 38 -2.03 -1.52 13.41
N TYR A 39 -1.00 -2.23 12.94
CA TYR A 39 -1.05 -3.15 11.80
C TYR A 39 -0.50 -4.55 12.11
N ASP A 40 -1.12 -5.22 13.08
CA ASP A 40 -0.64 -6.51 13.63
C ASP A 40 -0.57 -7.62 12.57
N GLY A 41 -1.55 -7.70 11.67
CA GLY A 41 -1.59 -8.70 10.61
C GLY A 41 -0.53 -8.47 9.55
N TYR A 42 -0.33 -7.22 9.13
CA TYR A 42 0.76 -6.93 8.21
C TYR A 42 2.16 -7.14 8.81
N ASN A 43 2.38 -6.82 10.09
CA ASN A 43 3.67 -7.05 10.73
C ASN A 43 4.00 -8.54 10.79
N ALA A 44 3.07 -9.36 11.28
CA ALA A 44 3.23 -10.81 11.34
C ALA A 44 3.42 -11.43 9.95
N GLY A 45 2.62 -11.00 8.97
CA GLY A 45 2.76 -11.44 7.59
C GLY A 45 4.09 -11.03 6.96
N ASN A 46 4.59 -9.83 7.23
CA ASN A 46 5.89 -9.38 6.74
C ASN A 46 7.04 -10.20 7.35
N ASP A 47 7.04 -10.41 8.67
CA ASP A 47 8.09 -11.22 9.32
C ASP A 47 8.08 -12.66 8.79
N ARG A 48 6.90 -13.27 8.61
CA ARG A 48 6.79 -14.62 8.02
C ARG A 48 7.24 -14.67 6.56
N MET A 49 6.90 -13.65 5.77
CA MET A 49 7.34 -13.54 4.37
C MET A 49 8.87 -13.41 4.29
N LEU A 50 9.47 -12.55 5.11
CA LEU A 50 10.93 -12.37 5.16
C LEU A 50 11.64 -13.68 5.53
N GLN A 51 11.10 -14.43 6.50
CA GLN A 51 11.61 -15.74 6.86
C GLN A 51 11.51 -16.74 5.68
N GLY A 52 10.35 -16.83 5.02
CA GLY A 52 10.19 -17.74 3.87
C GLY A 52 11.08 -17.38 2.69
N LEU A 53 11.28 -16.09 2.42
CA LEU A 53 12.21 -15.63 1.39
C LEU A 53 13.66 -15.94 1.76
N ALA A 54 14.04 -15.81 3.03
CA ALA A 54 15.35 -16.21 3.52
C ALA A 54 15.59 -17.71 3.31
N GLU A 55 14.59 -18.56 3.56
CA GLU A 55 14.66 -20.00 3.30
C GLU A 55 14.85 -20.32 1.80
N ILE A 56 14.09 -19.65 0.91
CA ILE A 56 14.19 -19.84 -0.55
C ILE A 56 15.55 -19.39 -1.10
N THR A 57 16.02 -18.21 -0.67
CA THR A 57 17.25 -17.56 -1.17
C THR A 57 18.50 -17.99 -0.43
N ARG A 58 18.36 -18.69 0.71
CA ARG A 58 19.46 -19.03 1.63
C ARG A 58 20.22 -17.82 2.17
N LEU A 59 19.61 -16.65 2.12
CA LEU A 59 20.11 -15.43 2.76
C LEU A 59 19.67 -15.39 4.23
N GLN A 60 20.30 -14.52 5.02
CA GLN A 60 19.79 -14.22 6.36
C GLN A 60 18.53 -13.35 6.27
N PRO A 61 17.53 -13.51 7.15
CA PRO A 61 16.32 -12.69 7.14
C PRO A 61 16.59 -11.18 7.16
N ASP A 62 17.61 -10.73 7.90
CA ASP A 62 17.99 -9.31 7.95
C ASP A 62 18.61 -8.80 6.65
N GLN A 63 19.29 -9.66 5.90
CA GLN A 63 19.82 -9.31 4.57
C GLN A 63 18.67 -9.16 3.57
N VAL A 64 17.73 -10.11 3.55
CA VAL A 64 16.52 -10.03 2.71
C VAL A 64 15.74 -8.76 3.02
N ARG A 65 15.57 -8.46 4.32
CA ARG A 65 14.92 -7.23 4.78
C ARG A 65 15.65 -5.99 4.26
N ALA A 66 16.95 -5.88 4.48
CA ALA A 66 17.74 -4.71 4.06
C ALA A 66 17.65 -4.46 2.54
N GLU A 67 17.71 -5.52 1.73
CA GLU A 67 17.58 -5.44 0.28
C GLU A 67 16.19 -4.96 -0.16
N ILE A 68 15.12 -5.43 0.50
CA ILE A 68 13.74 -5.03 0.19
C ILE A 68 13.48 -3.59 0.68
N GLU A 69 13.86 -3.26 1.90
CA GLU A 69 13.61 -1.95 2.50
C GLU A 69 14.42 -0.84 1.82
N GLY A 70 15.66 -1.15 1.39
CA GLY A 70 16.51 -0.26 0.61
C GLY A 70 16.06 -0.05 -0.84
N THR A 71 15.06 -0.82 -1.30
CA THR A 71 14.47 -0.66 -2.63
C THR A 71 13.28 0.30 -2.61
N GLU A 72 13.14 1.11 -3.67
CA GLU A 72 12.00 1.99 -3.89
C GLU A 72 10.68 1.20 -3.79
N ARG A 73 9.67 1.79 -3.14
CA ARG A 73 8.42 1.13 -2.75
C ARG A 73 7.76 0.39 -3.90
N THR A 74 7.64 1.00 -5.09
CA THR A 74 7.00 0.36 -6.25
C THR A 74 7.82 -0.79 -6.85
N GLN A 75 9.11 -0.89 -6.51
CA GLN A 75 10.04 -1.91 -7.01
C GLN A 75 10.27 -3.07 -6.03
N ARG A 76 9.74 -3.01 -4.80
CA ARG A 76 10.02 -4.04 -3.77
C ARG A 76 9.63 -5.45 -4.17
N PHE A 77 8.48 -5.62 -4.81
CA PHE A 77 8.10 -6.93 -5.33
C PHE A 77 9.07 -7.41 -6.41
N ASN A 78 9.46 -6.53 -7.34
CA ASN A 78 10.42 -6.87 -8.38
C ASN A 78 11.76 -7.31 -7.74
N LYS A 79 12.23 -6.58 -6.72
CA LYS A 79 13.42 -6.94 -5.95
C LYS A 79 13.31 -8.33 -5.31
N ILE A 80 12.16 -8.70 -4.75
CA ILE A 80 11.95 -10.07 -4.23
C ILE A 80 12.16 -11.10 -5.34
N GLY A 81 11.58 -10.88 -6.52
CA GLY A 81 11.80 -11.75 -7.68
C GLY A 81 13.26 -11.82 -8.10
N ASP A 82 13.98 -10.69 -8.10
CA ASP A 82 15.41 -10.63 -8.39
C ASP A 82 16.24 -11.41 -7.38
N LEU A 83 15.99 -11.26 -6.08
CA LEU A 83 16.69 -12.01 -5.03
C LEU A 83 16.54 -13.53 -5.22
N VAL A 84 15.33 -13.98 -5.55
CA VAL A 84 15.08 -15.40 -5.84
C VAL A 84 15.83 -15.84 -7.10
N ILE A 85 15.85 -15.02 -8.16
CA ILE A 85 16.59 -15.35 -9.38
C ILE A 85 18.09 -15.44 -9.10
N ASP A 86 18.66 -14.43 -8.46
CA ASP A 86 20.10 -14.29 -8.23
C ASP A 86 20.66 -15.32 -7.23
N HIS A 87 19.85 -15.83 -6.30
CA HIS A 87 20.34 -16.76 -5.26
C HIS A 87 19.85 -18.20 -5.41
N ARG A 88 18.68 -18.40 -6.01
CA ARG A 88 18.09 -19.74 -6.17
C ARG A 88 18.15 -20.24 -7.61
N LEU A 89 18.10 -19.35 -8.60
CA LEU A 89 18.04 -19.70 -10.01
C LEU A 89 19.29 -19.23 -10.79
N ASP A 90 20.36 -18.93 -10.06
CA ASP A 90 21.62 -18.44 -10.64
C ASP A 90 22.18 -19.41 -11.68
N GLY A 91 22.63 -18.85 -12.80
CA GLY A 91 23.13 -19.59 -13.95
C GLY A 91 22.10 -20.47 -14.67
N LEU A 92 20.87 -20.58 -14.17
CA LEU A 92 19.82 -21.40 -14.78
C LEU A 92 18.92 -20.59 -15.72
N VAL A 93 18.60 -19.36 -15.34
CA VAL A 93 17.70 -18.47 -16.10
C VAL A 93 18.53 -17.52 -16.96
N PRO A 94 18.35 -17.49 -18.30
CA PRO A 94 19.00 -16.49 -19.14
C PRO A 94 18.49 -15.08 -18.85
N ASP A 95 19.36 -14.08 -18.98
CA ASP A 95 19.01 -12.66 -18.75
C ASP A 95 17.81 -12.20 -19.58
N ALA A 96 17.71 -12.67 -20.83
CA ALA A 96 16.59 -12.37 -21.72
C ALA A 96 15.22 -12.81 -21.18
N HIS A 97 15.21 -13.74 -20.23
CA HIS A 97 13.99 -14.28 -19.61
C HIS A 97 13.77 -13.80 -18.18
N ARG A 98 14.73 -13.08 -17.58
CA ARG A 98 14.68 -12.62 -16.19
C ARG A 98 13.38 -11.91 -15.85
N GLY A 99 12.94 -10.96 -16.68
CA GLY A 99 11.68 -10.23 -16.47
C GLY A 99 10.45 -11.14 -16.46
N GLN A 100 10.38 -12.13 -17.35
CA GLN A 100 9.28 -13.11 -17.37
C GLN A 100 9.27 -13.96 -16.09
N VAL A 101 10.44 -14.38 -15.61
CA VAL A 101 10.57 -15.17 -14.39
C VAL A 101 10.21 -14.33 -13.17
N GLN A 102 10.67 -13.08 -13.10
CA GLN A 102 10.33 -12.13 -12.05
C GLN A 102 8.82 -11.89 -11.97
N ASP A 103 8.15 -11.68 -13.10
CA ASP A 103 6.69 -11.53 -13.15
C ASP A 103 6.00 -12.77 -12.58
N LYS A 104 6.43 -13.98 -12.99
CA LYS A 104 5.85 -15.24 -12.51
C LYS A 104 6.03 -15.42 -11.00
N LEU A 105 7.23 -15.15 -10.48
CA LEU A 105 7.54 -15.26 -9.05
C LEU A 105 6.74 -14.27 -8.20
N THR A 106 6.61 -13.03 -8.66
CA THR A 106 5.97 -11.96 -7.88
C THR A 106 4.45 -11.97 -7.96
N ALA A 107 3.87 -12.60 -8.99
CA ALA A 107 2.43 -12.59 -9.19
C ALA A 107 1.68 -13.40 -8.12
N GLY A 108 2.28 -14.45 -7.56
CA GLY A 108 1.74 -15.19 -6.41
C GLY A 108 1.71 -14.31 -5.15
N LEU A 109 2.83 -13.68 -4.83
CA LEU A 109 2.97 -12.77 -3.69
C LEU A 109 1.94 -11.65 -3.73
N LYS A 110 1.85 -10.92 -4.85
CA LYS A 110 0.93 -9.77 -5.00
C LYS A 110 -0.53 -10.16 -4.80
N MET A 111 -0.91 -11.37 -5.22
CA MET A 111 -2.29 -11.85 -5.14
C MET A 111 -2.66 -12.21 -3.71
N GLU A 112 -1.92 -13.11 -3.08
CA GLU A 112 -2.24 -13.59 -1.73
C GLU A 112 -2.17 -12.42 -0.73
N LEU A 113 -1.18 -11.54 -0.85
CA LEU A 113 -0.99 -10.45 0.09
C LEU A 113 -1.95 -9.27 -0.11
N ALA A 114 -2.67 -9.22 -1.23
CA ALA A 114 -3.75 -8.25 -1.41
C ALA A 114 -4.92 -8.51 -0.43
N ASP A 115 -5.13 -9.77 -0.05
CA ASP A 115 -6.24 -10.18 0.81
C ASP A 115 -6.06 -9.74 2.27
N LEU A 116 -4.84 -9.41 2.69
CA LEU A 116 -4.54 -8.89 4.03
C LEU A 116 -5.17 -7.53 4.32
N ARG A 117 -5.56 -6.76 3.30
CA ARG A 117 -6.16 -5.43 3.52
C ARG A 117 -7.50 -5.48 4.24
N THR A 118 -8.34 -6.44 3.89
CA THR A 118 -9.68 -6.57 4.47
C THR A 118 -9.67 -6.88 5.98
N PRO A 119 -8.96 -7.92 6.45
CA PRO A 119 -8.90 -8.24 7.88
C PRO A 119 -8.19 -7.14 8.68
N GLU A 120 -7.18 -6.50 8.11
CA GLU A 120 -6.42 -5.45 8.81
C GLU A 120 -7.25 -4.19 9.09
N LEU A 121 -8.04 -3.74 8.11
CA LEU A 121 -8.86 -2.53 8.24
C LEU A 121 -10.22 -2.79 8.91
N SER A 122 -10.53 -4.05 9.21
CA SER A 122 -11.77 -4.45 9.84
C SER A 122 -11.64 -4.38 11.36
N GLY A 123 -12.54 -3.63 12.01
CA GLY A 123 -12.66 -3.64 13.48
C GLY A 123 -13.29 -4.91 14.05
N VAL A 124 -13.57 -5.92 13.21
CA VAL A 124 -14.18 -7.19 13.62
C VAL A 124 -13.15 -8.15 14.22
N PHE A 125 -11.89 -8.09 13.75
CA PHE A 125 -10.84 -9.01 14.17
C PHE A 125 -10.02 -8.45 15.33
N SER A 126 -9.71 -9.29 16.31
CA SER A 126 -8.76 -8.95 17.37
C SER A 126 -7.35 -8.74 16.80
N LYS A 127 -6.44 -8.20 17.63
CA LYS A 127 -5.03 -8.07 17.25
C LYS A 127 -4.40 -9.41 16.93
N GLU A 128 -4.65 -10.39 17.80
CA GLU A 128 -4.14 -11.77 17.69
C GLU A 128 -4.70 -12.46 16.45
N GLU A 129 -6.00 -12.29 16.17
CA GLU A 129 -6.62 -12.84 14.96
C GLU A 129 -6.03 -12.23 13.69
N ARG A 130 -5.78 -10.91 13.67
CA ARG A 130 -5.12 -10.25 12.55
C ARG A 130 -3.70 -10.79 12.35
N ALA A 131 -2.92 -10.97 13.41
CA ALA A 131 -1.57 -11.53 13.34
C ALA A 131 -1.55 -12.96 12.76
N VAL A 132 -2.49 -13.82 13.15
CA VAL A 132 -2.64 -15.18 12.60
C VAL A 132 -2.97 -15.13 11.12
N ILE A 133 -3.98 -14.33 10.72
CA ILE A 133 -4.35 -14.16 9.30
C ILE A 133 -3.16 -13.62 8.49
N GLY A 134 -2.43 -12.67 9.07
CA GLY A 134 -1.16 -12.15 8.57
C GLY A 134 -0.18 -13.24 8.21
N THR A 135 0.12 -14.09 9.19
CA THR A 135 1.05 -15.22 9.07
C THR A 135 0.57 -16.20 8.01
N ASP A 136 -0.67 -16.69 8.11
CA ASP A 136 -1.23 -17.70 7.20
C ASP A 136 -1.23 -17.22 5.74
N THR A 137 -1.56 -15.95 5.51
CA THR A 137 -1.55 -15.37 4.16
C THR A 137 -0.13 -15.28 3.61
N ALA A 138 0.85 -14.92 4.44
CA ALA A 138 2.24 -14.91 4.04
C ALA A 138 2.77 -16.33 3.76
N GLU A 139 2.36 -17.34 4.52
CA GLU A 139 2.70 -18.74 4.24
C GLU A 139 2.15 -19.21 2.90
N ALA A 140 0.88 -18.91 2.61
CA ALA A 140 0.28 -19.19 1.32
C ALA A 140 1.05 -18.51 0.18
N ALA A 141 1.40 -17.23 0.36
CA ALA A 141 2.17 -16.45 -0.59
C ALA A 141 3.55 -17.06 -0.88
N ILE A 142 4.28 -17.48 0.17
CA ILE A 142 5.59 -18.15 0.04
C ILE A 142 5.45 -19.50 -0.66
N GLY A 143 4.44 -20.31 -0.30
CA GLY A 143 4.18 -21.58 -1.00
C GLY A 143 3.93 -21.41 -2.51
N ARG A 144 3.30 -20.30 -2.91
CA ARG A 144 3.17 -19.94 -4.35
C ARG A 144 4.50 -19.61 -5.00
N VAL A 145 5.40 -18.91 -4.30
CA VAL A 145 6.75 -18.60 -4.80
C VAL A 145 7.56 -19.89 -4.96
N GLU A 146 7.54 -20.79 -3.97
CA GLU A 146 8.23 -22.08 -4.05
C GLU A 146 7.74 -22.94 -5.22
N GLN A 147 6.41 -22.98 -5.42
CA GLN A 147 5.84 -23.65 -6.58
C GLN A 147 6.34 -23.03 -7.88
N ALA A 148 6.34 -21.69 -7.98
CA ALA A 148 6.82 -20.99 -9.17
C ALA A 148 8.32 -21.23 -9.42
N VAL A 149 9.17 -21.24 -8.38
CA VAL A 149 10.59 -21.62 -8.46
C VAL A 149 10.72 -23.03 -9.02
N THR A 150 9.97 -24.00 -8.49
CA THR A 150 10.01 -25.40 -8.93
C THR A 150 9.63 -25.53 -10.41
N GLU A 151 8.58 -24.83 -10.84
CA GLU A 151 8.16 -24.81 -12.24
C GLU A 151 9.24 -24.23 -13.16
N VAL A 152 9.90 -23.14 -12.73
CA VAL A 152 11.00 -22.51 -13.45
C VAL A 152 12.20 -23.45 -13.54
N GLU A 153 12.58 -24.09 -12.44
CA GLU A 153 13.69 -25.06 -12.40
C GLU A 153 13.44 -26.23 -13.34
N ASN A 154 12.25 -26.82 -13.28
CA ASN A 154 11.86 -27.95 -14.14
C ASN A 154 11.89 -27.56 -15.62
N HIS A 155 11.43 -26.35 -15.97
CA HIS A 155 11.46 -25.86 -17.35
C HIS A 155 12.90 -25.75 -17.89
N TYR A 156 13.77 -25.03 -17.18
CA TYR A 156 15.12 -24.77 -17.69
C TYR A 156 16.04 -25.98 -17.59
N ARG A 157 16.00 -26.75 -16.49
CA ARG A 157 16.82 -27.96 -16.36
C ARG A 157 16.37 -29.03 -17.35
N GLY A 158 15.06 -29.26 -17.48
CA GLY A 158 14.52 -30.21 -18.45
C GLY A 158 14.87 -29.84 -19.89
N TRP A 159 14.92 -28.54 -20.20
CA TRP A 159 15.38 -28.08 -21.51
C TRP A 159 16.89 -28.30 -21.72
N GLN A 160 17.72 -27.98 -20.72
CA GLN A 160 19.19 -28.17 -20.76
C GLN A 160 19.56 -29.65 -20.91
N GLU A 161 18.84 -30.55 -20.23
CA GLU A 161 19.03 -32.00 -20.35
C GLU A 161 18.75 -32.51 -21.77
N GLN A 162 17.76 -31.91 -22.47
CA GLN A 162 17.35 -32.32 -23.80
C GLN A 162 18.20 -31.72 -24.93
N ASN A 163 18.69 -30.49 -24.75
CA ASN A 163 19.30 -29.70 -25.84
C ASN A 163 20.76 -29.32 -25.57
N GLY A 164 21.30 -29.68 -24.40
CA GLY A 164 22.61 -29.22 -23.92
C GLY A 164 22.60 -27.74 -23.55
N THR A 165 23.78 -27.17 -23.31
CA THR A 165 23.97 -25.76 -22.94
C THR A 165 24.21 -24.82 -24.13
N SER A 166 24.27 -25.37 -25.36
CA SER A 166 24.69 -24.61 -26.55
C SER A 166 23.57 -23.89 -27.29
N ALA A 167 22.31 -24.23 -27.03
CA ALA A 167 21.16 -23.54 -27.59
C ALA A 167 20.52 -22.59 -26.54
N GLU A 168 19.70 -21.64 -26.99
CA GLU A 168 18.95 -20.79 -26.07
C GLU A 168 17.64 -21.50 -25.70
N PRO A 169 17.25 -21.57 -24.42
CA PRO A 169 15.98 -22.16 -24.01
C PRO A 169 14.82 -21.37 -24.61
N PRO A 170 13.69 -22.02 -24.93
CA PRO A 170 12.48 -21.30 -25.26
C PRO A 170 11.97 -20.56 -24.03
N ARG A 171 11.34 -19.41 -24.26
CA ARG A 171 10.57 -18.71 -23.22
C ARG A 171 9.58 -19.66 -22.57
N MET A 172 9.36 -19.50 -21.27
CA MET A 172 8.34 -20.27 -20.58
C MET A 172 6.98 -19.98 -21.20
N ARG A 173 6.21 -21.04 -21.46
CA ARG A 173 4.81 -20.87 -21.81
C ARG A 173 4.09 -20.31 -20.59
N MET A 174 3.42 -19.17 -20.74
CA MET A 174 2.53 -18.66 -19.70
C MET A 174 1.53 -19.77 -19.34
N SER A 175 1.36 -20.05 -18.05
CA SER A 175 0.36 -21.02 -17.63
C SER A 175 -1.03 -20.53 -18.03
N ARG A 176 -2.00 -21.44 -18.12
CA ARG A 176 -3.40 -21.06 -18.38
C ARG A 176 -3.93 -20.07 -17.34
N GLY A 177 -3.49 -20.19 -16.08
CA GLY A 177 -3.79 -19.23 -15.02
C GLY A 177 -3.16 -17.86 -15.30
N ASP A 178 -1.89 -17.82 -15.74
CA ASP A 178 -1.20 -16.59 -16.13
C ASP A 178 -1.89 -15.91 -17.32
N LEU A 179 -2.32 -16.69 -18.31
CA LEU A 179 -3.06 -16.20 -19.48
C LEU A 179 -4.40 -15.58 -19.09
N ILE A 180 -5.17 -16.27 -18.24
CA ILE A 180 -6.46 -15.77 -17.74
C ILE A 180 -6.25 -14.48 -16.92
N ARG A 181 -5.20 -14.43 -16.09
CA ARG A 181 -4.81 -13.26 -15.31
C ARG A 181 -4.43 -12.08 -16.19
N MET A 182 -3.54 -12.28 -17.16
CA MET A 182 -3.16 -11.25 -18.12
C MET A 182 -4.38 -10.73 -18.88
N HIS A 183 -5.33 -11.61 -19.22
CA HIS A 183 -6.59 -11.19 -19.85
C HIS A 183 -7.45 -10.32 -18.92
N ARG A 184 -7.53 -10.66 -17.63
CA ARG A 184 -8.26 -9.89 -16.62
C ARG A 184 -7.62 -8.53 -16.36
N GLU A 185 -6.28 -8.47 -16.27
CA GLU A 185 -5.54 -7.22 -16.09
C GLU A 185 -5.64 -6.31 -17.32
N ASN A 186 -5.49 -6.87 -18.53
CA ASN A 186 -5.70 -6.11 -19.77
C ASN A 186 -7.13 -5.59 -19.87
N LYS A 187 -8.12 -6.38 -19.45
CA LYS A 187 -9.51 -5.94 -19.38
C LYS A 187 -9.70 -4.80 -18.36
N ALA A 188 -9.16 -4.92 -17.15
CA ALA A 188 -9.23 -3.87 -16.14
C ALA A 188 -8.53 -2.58 -16.59
N ARG A 189 -7.40 -2.68 -17.30
CA ARG A 189 -6.70 -1.54 -17.91
C ARG A 189 -7.52 -0.91 -19.03
N GLN A 190 -8.17 -1.70 -19.88
CA GLN A 190 -9.07 -1.17 -20.92
C GLN A 190 -10.30 -0.49 -20.33
N GLU A 191 -10.89 -1.05 -19.27
CA GLU A 191 -12.03 -0.48 -18.55
C GLU A 191 -11.64 0.79 -17.77
N SER A 192 -10.41 0.85 -17.24
CA SER A 192 -9.85 2.06 -16.61
C SER A 192 -9.38 3.10 -17.63
N ALA A 193 -9.15 2.69 -18.88
CA ALA A 193 -8.80 3.55 -20.01
C ALA A 193 -10.04 4.06 -20.78
N VAL A 194 -11.24 3.90 -20.22
CA VAL A 194 -12.42 4.64 -20.71
C VAL A 194 -12.12 6.13 -20.52
N PRO A 195 -12.14 6.93 -21.59
CA PRO A 195 -11.43 8.19 -21.61
C PRO A 195 -12.15 9.25 -20.76
N ALA A 196 -11.35 10.15 -20.18
CA ALA A 196 -11.74 11.51 -19.80
C ALA A 196 -12.32 12.35 -20.99
N ALA A 197 -12.68 11.72 -22.11
CA ALA A 197 -13.28 12.33 -23.29
C ALA A 197 -14.82 12.44 -23.23
N THR A 198 -15.46 12.03 -22.13
CA THR A 198 -16.88 12.36 -21.88
C THR A 198 -17.07 13.58 -20.98
N ALA A 199 -15.99 14.23 -20.51
CA ALA A 199 -16.07 15.50 -19.78
C ALA A 199 -16.08 16.74 -20.69
N ALA A 200 -16.00 16.58 -22.01
CA ALA A 200 -15.89 17.69 -22.97
C ALA A 200 -17.15 17.94 -23.84
N VAL A 201 -18.26 17.24 -23.61
CA VAL A 201 -19.49 17.44 -24.42
C VAL A 201 -20.74 17.37 -23.55
N VAL A 202 -20.95 18.36 -22.68
CA VAL A 202 -22.24 19.06 -22.47
C VAL A 202 -21.88 20.42 -21.87
N GLN A 203 -21.47 21.38 -22.71
CA GLN A 203 -21.65 22.77 -22.36
C GLN A 203 -23.14 23.05 -22.48
N ASP A 204 -23.83 23.01 -21.36
CA ASP A 204 -25.25 23.30 -21.27
C ASP A 204 -25.49 24.77 -21.71
N PRO A 205 -26.23 25.02 -22.81
CA PRO A 205 -26.46 26.38 -23.31
C PRO A 205 -27.18 27.27 -22.28
N GLU A 206 -27.84 26.70 -21.27
CA GLU A 206 -28.45 27.45 -20.17
C GLU A 206 -27.41 28.09 -19.22
N ILE A 207 -26.28 27.42 -18.93
CA ILE A 207 -25.24 27.96 -18.04
C ILE A 207 -24.47 29.12 -18.70
N ALA A 208 -24.33 29.07 -20.03
CA ALA A 208 -23.74 30.16 -20.80
C ALA A 208 -24.64 31.42 -20.85
N GLN A 209 -25.97 31.25 -20.84
CA GLN A 209 -26.92 32.37 -20.80
C GLN A 209 -26.97 33.04 -19.43
N LEU A 210 -26.84 32.28 -18.35
CA LEU A 210 -26.81 32.82 -16.97
C LEU A 210 -25.57 33.68 -16.69
N ARG A 211 -24.40 33.32 -17.24
CA ARG A 211 -23.19 34.16 -17.12
C ARG A 211 -23.30 35.49 -17.88
N LYS A 212 -24.05 35.53 -18.97
CA LYS A 212 -24.26 36.76 -19.75
C LYS A 212 -25.15 37.79 -19.04
N PHE A 213 -25.93 37.37 -18.05
CA PHE A 213 -26.78 38.24 -17.24
C PHE A 213 -26.06 38.86 -16.02
N LEU A 214 -24.99 38.22 -15.54
CA LEU A 214 -24.25 38.66 -14.34
C LEU A 214 -23.10 39.63 -14.63
N ASP A 215 -22.65 39.74 -15.88
CA ASP A 215 -21.45 40.50 -16.26
C ASP A 215 -21.73 41.86 -16.95
N VAL A 216 -22.90 42.47 -16.74
CA VAL A 216 -23.19 43.83 -17.27
C VAL A 216 -22.51 44.90 -16.42
N PRO A 217 -21.51 45.66 -16.93
CA PRO A 217 -20.87 46.71 -16.15
C PRO A 217 -21.55 48.06 -16.40
N GLY A 218 -22.12 48.61 -15.33
CA GLY A 218 -22.17 50.05 -15.09
C GLY A 218 -23.42 50.80 -15.54
N SER A 219 -24.16 51.33 -14.55
CA SER A 219 -24.70 52.71 -14.44
C SER A 219 -25.77 52.71 -13.34
N ARG A 220 -25.84 53.62 -12.36
CA ARG A 220 -25.11 54.83 -11.98
C ARG A 220 -25.77 55.32 -10.67
N GLN A 221 -24.98 55.99 -9.81
CA GLN A 221 -25.35 57.19 -9.02
C GLN A 221 -26.54 57.09 -8.02
N SER A 222 -26.57 57.74 -6.85
CA SER A 222 -25.66 58.56 -6.04
C SER A 222 -26.49 59.03 -4.83
N ALA A 223 -25.82 59.53 -3.79
CA ALA A 223 -26.30 60.18 -2.56
C ALA A 223 -26.35 59.23 -1.37
N GLY A 224 -25.69 59.47 -0.24
CA GLY A 224 -25.02 60.66 0.27
C GLY A 224 -25.03 60.56 1.80
N LEU A 225 -24.11 61.28 2.47
CA LEU A 225 -23.91 61.35 3.94
C LEU A 225 -23.19 60.12 4.54
N SER A 226 -22.37 60.18 5.57
CA SER A 226 -21.53 61.19 6.24
C SER A 226 -20.84 60.39 7.36
N ALA A 227 -19.56 60.66 7.62
CA ALA A 227 -18.79 60.55 8.87
C ALA A 227 -19.15 59.55 10.01
N ALA A 228 -18.07 59.05 10.63
CA ALA A 228 -17.94 58.53 12.01
C ALA A 228 -18.37 57.05 12.21
N GLU A 229 -17.43 56.15 12.54
CA GLU A 229 -16.92 55.86 13.90
C GLU A 229 -17.73 54.72 14.57
N GLN A 230 -17.00 53.82 15.25
CA GLN A 230 -17.45 52.82 16.23
C GLN A 230 -17.83 51.40 15.76
N ALA A 231 -16.96 50.47 16.19
CA ALA A 231 -17.26 49.29 17.00
C ALA A 231 -18.48 48.42 16.65
N GLY A 232 -18.22 47.13 16.38
CA GLY A 232 -19.26 46.11 16.37
C GLY A 232 -18.72 44.70 16.10
N VAL A 233 -18.22 44.04 17.14
CA VAL A 233 -18.05 42.58 17.15
C VAL A 233 -19.44 41.94 17.14
N PRO A 234 -19.75 40.99 16.23
CA PRO A 234 -21.07 40.39 16.15
C PRO A 234 -21.41 39.52 17.38
N ASP A 235 -22.69 39.62 17.76
CA ASP A 235 -23.28 39.28 19.05
C ASP A 235 -23.67 37.80 19.22
N ASN A 236 -23.05 36.88 18.47
CA ASN A 236 -23.46 35.48 18.36
C ASN A 236 -22.65 34.49 19.22
N VAL A 237 -21.79 34.97 20.13
CA VAL A 237 -20.92 34.11 20.98
C VAL A 237 -21.26 34.16 22.48
N ARG A 238 -22.25 34.97 22.89
CA ARG A 238 -22.69 35.04 24.30
C ARG A 238 -24.10 34.53 24.47
N ARG A 239 -24.24 33.24 24.80
CA ARG A 239 -25.24 32.68 25.76
C ARG A 239 -25.36 31.16 25.59
N LEU A 240 -24.54 30.40 26.31
CA LEU A 240 -24.91 29.03 26.68
C LEU A 240 -24.21 28.55 27.95
N HIS A 241 -24.27 29.35 29.01
CA HIS A 241 -24.15 28.88 30.39
C HIS A 241 -24.98 29.81 31.28
N ASP A 242 -26.15 29.34 31.71
CA ASP A 242 -26.62 29.47 33.10
C ASP A 242 -28.09 29.03 33.18
N ARG A 243 -28.31 27.89 33.83
CA ARG A 243 -29.61 27.58 34.43
C ARG A 243 -29.40 26.90 35.78
N PRO A 244 -29.47 27.65 36.88
CA PRO A 244 -29.55 27.06 38.21
C PRO A 244 -31.01 26.89 38.63
N GLY A 245 -31.27 25.80 39.36
CA GLY A 245 -32.06 25.89 40.59
C GLY A 245 -33.39 25.15 40.66
N ARG A 246 -33.43 24.26 41.66
CA ARG A 246 -34.44 24.14 42.73
C ARG A 246 -35.52 23.05 42.57
N GLY A 247 -35.53 22.13 43.55
CA GLY A 247 -36.57 21.12 43.81
C GLY A 247 -37.90 21.71 44.29
N PRO A 248 -38.83 20.91 44.85
CA PRO A 248 -38.60 20.20 46.11
C PRO A 248 -39.19 18.78 46.20
N ALA A 249 -38.92 18.14 47.34
CA ALA A 249 -39.44 16.86 47.83
C ALA A 249 -40.97 16.87 48.05
N VAL A 250 -41.60 15.70 47.89
CA VAL A 250 -42.83 15.29 48.61
C VAL A 250 -42.81 13.76 48.80
N GLU A 251 -42.97 13.38 50.07
CA GLU A 251 -43.40 12.12 50.72
C GLU A 251 -42.92 10.75 50.23
#